data_AF-A0A090IS82-F1
#
_entry.id   AF-A0A090IS82-F1
#
_cell.length_a   1.000
_cell.length_b   1.000
_cell.length_c   1.000
_cell.angle_alpha   90.00
_cell.angle_beta   90.00
_cell.angle_gamma   90.00
#
_symmetry.space_group_name_H-M   'P 1'
#
loop_
_entity.id
_entity.type
_entity.pdbx_description
1 polymer ?
#
loop_
_entity_poly.entity_id
_entity_poly.type
_entity_poly.pdbx_seq_one_letter_code
_entity_poly.pdbx_strand_id
1 'polypeptide(L)' 'MDQTRIKQILSSPNDVEVTYNGVSVWVDELNEDGRTATVHLRGPLEERTVVEIRELKEES' A
#
# COMPACT_ATOMS: atom_id res chain seq x y z
N MET A 1 -8.42 0.38 -2.86
CA MET A 1 -8.72 -0.36 -1.62
C MET A 1 -9.38 0.55 -0.58
N ASP A 2 -9.74 0.03 0.59
CA ASP A 2 -10.31 0.78 1.72
C ASP A 2 -9.44 0.68 2.98
N GLN A 3 -9.65 1.61 3.93
CA GLN A 3 -8.90 1.71 5.21
C GLN A 3 -8.80 0.38 5.95
N THR A 4 -9.94 -0.30 6.10
CA THR A 4 -10.03 -1.57 6.81
C THR A 4 -9.12 -2.61 6.19
N ARG A 5 -9.02 -2.63 4.84
CA ARG A 5 -8.18 -3.58 4.12
C ARG A 5 -6.71 -3.30 4.33
N ILE A 6 -6.30 -2.03 4.25
CA ILE A 6 -4.91 -1.62 4.53
C ILE A 6 -4.49 -2.04 5.95
N LYS A 7 -5.35 -1.81 6.95
CA LYS A 7 -5.06 -2.26 8.33
C LYS A 7 -4.91 -3.78 8.45
N GLN A 8 -5.66 -4.56 7.68
CA GLN A 8 -5.50 -6.02 7.64
C GLN A 8 -4.15 -6.44 7.05
N ILE A 9 -3.73 -5.78 5.96
CA ILE A 9 -2.42 -6.02 5.32
C ILE A 9 -1.29 -5.67 6.29
N LEU A 10 -1.37 -4.53 6.99
CA LEU A 10 -0.38 -4.13 7.99
C LEU A 10 -0.35 -5.07 9.21
N SER A 11 -1.49 -5.66 9.58
CA SER A 11 -1.60 -6.54 10.75
C SER A 11 -1.32 -8.02 10.44
N SER A 12 -1.32 -8.42 9.16
CA SER A 12 -1.12 -9.80 8.75
C SER A 12 0.08 -9.88 7.82
N PRO A 13 1.09 -10.72 8.10
CA PRO A 13 2.26 -10.89 7.25
C PRO A 13 1.96 -11.70 5.98
N ASN A 14 0.71 -11.69 5.50
CA ASN A 14 0.43 -12.24 4.18
C ASN A 14 1.12 -11.32 3.17
N ASP A 15 1.94 -11.90 2.29
CA ASP A 15 2.49 -11.25 1.11
C ASP A 15 1.34 -10.83 0.17
N VAL A 16 0.62 -9.79 0.54
CA VAL A 16 -0.41 -9.19 -0.29
C VAL A 16 0.31 -8.32 -1.31
N GLU A 17 0.19 -8.72 -2.58
CA GLU A 17 0.68 -7.90 -3.67
C GLU A 17 -0.24 -6.70 -3.89
N VAL A 18 0.32 -5.51 -3.70
CA VAL A 18 -0.38 -4.25 -3.92
C VAL A 18 0.29 -3.55 -5.09
N THR A 19 -0.52 -3.02 -6.00
CA THR A 19 -0.05 -2.21 -7.11
C THR A 19 -0.67 -0.82 -7.08
N TYR A 20 0.14 0.17 -7.45
CA TYR A 20 -0.27 1.55 -7.65
C TYR A 20 0.03 1.92 -9.11
N ASN A 21 -1.01 2.28 -9.87
CA ASN A 21 -0.88 2.59 -11.30
C ASN A 21 -0.14 1.49 -12.12
N GLY A 22 -0.31 0.23 -11.75
CA GLY A 22 0.35 -0.91 -12.40
C GLY A 22 1.79 -1.17 -11.95
N VAL A 23 2.25 -0.47 -10.90
CA VAL A 23 3.58 -0.67 -10.31
C VAL A 23 3.44 -1.35 -8.95
N SER A 24 4.18 -2.43 -8.73
CA SER A 24 4.16 -3.15 -7.45
C SER A 24 4.78 -2.32 -6.34
N VAL A 25 4.00 -2.12 -5.28
CA VAL A 25 4.37 -1.34 -4.10
C VAL A 25 4.07 -2.12 -2.83
N TRP A 26 4.82 -1.83 -1.78
CA TRP A 26 4.53 -2.27 -0.43
C TRP A 26 3.88 -1.14 0.35
N VAL A 27 2.92 -1.48 1.20
CA VAL A 27 2.29 -0.51 2.09
C VAL A 27 3.02 -0.53 3.42
N ASP A 28 3.65 0.58 3.78
CA ASP A 28 4.37 0.74 5.05
C ASP A 28 3.42 1.17 6.18
N GLU A 29 2.59 2.18 5.91
CA GLU A 29 1.73 2.78 6.93
C GLU A 29 0.46 3.39 6.31
N LEU A 30 -0.65 3.32 7.04
CA LEU A 30 -1.85 4.11 6.77
C LEU A 30 -1.75 5.44 7.51
N ASN A 31 -1.80 6.55 6.78
CA ASN A 31 -1.67 7.88 7.38
C ASN A 31 -2.90 8.21 8.25
N GLU A 32 -2.75 9.17 9.17
CA GLU A 32 -3.78 9.52 10.16
C GLU A 32 -5.10 10.02 9.54
N ASP A 33 -5.05 10.59 8.34
CA ASP A 33 -6.25 11.00 7.61
C ASP A 33 -7.10 9.80 7.15
N GLY A 34 -6.48 8.61 7.11
CA GLY A 34 -7.06 7.35 6.69
C GLY A 34 -7.43 7.31 5.20
N ARG A 35 -7.14 8.32 4.39
CA ARG A 35 -7.39 8.29 2.94
C ARG A 35 -6.12 8.03 2.18
N THR A 36 -4.97 8.33 2.78
CA THR A 36 -3.66 8.10 2.18
C THR A 36 -2.85 7.07 2.95
N ALA A 37 -1.94 6.39 2.25
CA ALA A 37 -0.98 5.48 2.82
C ALA A 37 0.41 5.80 2.27
N THR A 38 1.42 5.59 3.11
CA THR A 38 2.81 5.61 2.71
C THR A 38 3.14 4.25 2.11
N VAL A 39 3.59 4.26 0.86
CA VAL A 39 3.99 3.07 0.12
C VAL A 39 5.42 3.20 -0.37
N HIS A 40 6.10 2.07 -0.53
CA HIS A 40 7.43 2.02 -1.14
C HIS A 40 7.45 1.10 -2.35
N LEU A 41 8.26 1.43 -3.35
CA LEU A 41 8.42 0.59 -4.54
C LEU A 41 9.07 -0.75 -4.21
N ARG A 42 8.53 -1.83 -4.79
CA ARG A 42 9.18 -3.16 -4.72
C ARG A 42 10.41 -3.16 -5.61
N GLY A 43 11.57 -2.81 -5.06
CA GLY A 43 12.83 -2.78 -5.79
C GLY A 43 14.01 -2.30 -4.96
N PRO A 44 15.22 -2.22 -5.55
CA PRO A 44 16.43 -1.76 -4.85
C PRO A 44 16.41 -0.24 -4.56
N LEU A 45 15.50 0.51 -5.18
CA LEU A 45 15.26 1.90 -4.84
C LEU A 45 14.16 1.97 -3.78
N GLU A 46 14.54 2.33 -2.54
CA GLU A 46 13.60 2.62 -1.45
C GLU A 46 12.91 3.99 -1.64
N GLU A 47 12.26 4.17 -2.78
CA GLU A 47 11.47 5.37 -3.02
C GLU A 47 10.11 5.21 -2.34
N ARG A 48 9.87 6.07 -1.35
CA ARG A 48 8.63 6.13 -0.57
C ARG A 48 7.76 7.26 -1.09
N THR A 49 6.49 6.96 -1.34
CA THR A 49 5.50 7.93 -1.82
C THR A 49 4.23 7.81 -1.01
N VAL A 50 3.56 8.93 -0.79
CA VAL A 50 2.22 8.95 -0.19
C VAL A 50 1.18 8.94 -1.31
N VAL A 51 0.31 7.93 -1.31
CA VAL A 51 -0.72 7.74 -2.34
C VAL A 51 -2.09 7.54 -1.70
N GLU A 52 -3.15 7.80 -2.46
CA GLU A 52 -4.50 7.49 -1.98
C GLU A 52 -4.72 5.98 -1.92
N ILE A 53 -5.23 5.50 -0.79
CA ILE A 53 -5.51 4.05 -0.62
C ILE A 53 -6.57 3.54 -1.59
N ARG A 54 -7.40 4.45 -2.12
CA ARG A 54 -8.43 4.15 -3.11
C ARG A 54 -7.82 3.79 -4.46
N GLU A 55 -6.66 4.34 -4.78
CA GLU A 55 -5.93 4.06 -6.02
C GLU A 55 -5.11 2.78 -5.95
N LEU A 56 -4.80 2.31 -4.73
CA LEU A 56 -4.15 1.02 -4.51
C LEU A 56 -5.07 -0.14 -4.91
N LYS A 57 -4.48 -1.11 -5.61
CA LYS A 57 -5.15 -2.33 -6.07
C LYS A 57 -4.41 -3.56 -5.56
N GLU A 58 -5.18 -4.58 -5.22
CA GLU A 58 -4.68 -5.90 -4.86
C GLU A 58 -4.46 -6.71 -6.13
N GLU A 59 -3.31 -7.35 -6.28
CA GLU A 59 -3.09 -8.33 -7.34
C GLU A 59 -3.35 -9.75 -6.79
N SER A 60 -4.48 -10.30 -7.26
CA SER A 60 -5.05 -11.66 -7.10
C SER A 60 -4.26 -12.79 -7.74
#